data_AF-A0A6I9RBX5-F1
#
_entry.id   AF-A0A6I9RBX5-F1
#
_cell.length_a   1.000
_cell.length_b   1.000
_cell.length_c   1.000
_cell.angle_alpha   90.00
_cell.angle_beta   90.00
_cell.angle_gamma   90.00
#
_symmetry.space_group_name_H-M   'P 1'
#
loop_
_entity.id
_entity.type
_entity.pdbx_description
1 polymer ?
#
loop_
_entity_poly.entity_id
_entity_poly.type
_entity_poly.pdbx_seq_one_letter_code
_entity_poly.pdbx_strand_id
1 'polypeptide(L)'
;MAEPQESKKTPELVSMNDVERVFMRYDANGDGKISASELAEVMRALRSEVSDEELKAMMAELDTDGDGFVDLKEFADTPPPPPTVSDSPSDKLTVVLDLDETLVCAYESSSLPSLVRDQAIEAGLECFELECISVEKDAEGKQKVNHVTVFERPGLREFLQQISKFANLVLFTAGLEGYASPLVDRIDVDNKFSLRLYRSSTVSTEYREHVKDLSCMSKDLCRIVIVDNNPFSFLLQPLNGIPCIPFSAGQPCDEQLMGVLLPLLKHLSIQRDVRPILYEKFHMPEWFRQHGIPIHDCTW
;
A
#
# COMPACT_ATOMS: atom_id res chain seq x y z
N MET A 1 26.01 0.96 -44.96
CA MET A 1 25.19 1.40 -43.82
C MET A 1 24.95 0.17 -42.97
N ALA A 2 25.58 0.10 -41.81
CA ALA A 2 25.50 -1.02 -40.89
C ALA A 2 25.10 -0.45 -39.52
N GLU A 3 24.04 -1.00 -38.95
CA GLU A 3 23.48 -0.64 -37.64
C GLU A 3 24.42 -1.07 -36.51
N PRO A 4 24.49 -0.35 -35.37
CA PRO A 4 25.31 -0.76 -34.24
C PRO A 4 24.60 -1.83 -33.40
N GLN A 5 25.34 -2.89 -33.09
CA GLN A 5 24.92 -3.98 -32.20
C GLN A 5 24.81 -3.52 -30.74
N GLU A 6 23.67 -3.83 -30.13
CA GLU A 6 23.36 -3.62 -28.72
C GLU A 6 24.10 -4.66 -27.85
N SER A 7 24.84 -4.18 -26.85
CA SER A 7 25.61 -5.02 -25.92
C SER A 7 24.68 -5.79 -24.97
N LYS A 8 24.63 -7.12 -25.09
CA LYS A 8 23.98 -8.00 -24.11
C LYS A 8 24.67 -7.88 -22.75
N LYS A 9 23.96 -7.40 -21.72
CA LYS A 9 24.37 -7.52 -20.31
C LYS A 9 24.24 -8.98 -19.86
N THR A 10 25.31 -9.52 -19.29
CA THR A 10 25.39 -10.82 -18.62
C THR A 10 24.52 -10.85 -17.35
N PRO A 11 23.86 -11.98 -17.01
CA PRO A 11 23.15 -12.13 -15.74
C PRO A 11 24.16 -12.19 -14.57
N GLU A 12 23.83 -11.50 -13.49
CA GLU A 12 24.61 -11.47 -12.24
C GLU A 12 24.68 -12.88 -11.62
N LEU A 13 25.88 -13.31 -11.20
CA LEU A 13 26.06 -14.56 -10.45
C LEU A 13 25.30 -14.47 -9.12
N VAL A 14 24.34 -15.38 -8.91
CA VAL A 14 23.70 -15.59 -7.61
C VAL A 14 24.79 -16.02 -6.61
N SER A 15 24.89 -15.34 -5.46
CA SER A 15 25.90 -15.69 -4.46
C SER A 15 25.53 -17.01 -3.78
N MET A 16 26.53 -17.86 -3.48
CA MET A 16 26.30 -19.18 -2.88
C MET A 16 25.60 -19.10 -1.51
N ASN A 17 25.79 -17.98 -0.79
CA ASN A 17 25.09 -17.67 0.45
C ASN A 17 23.58 -17.43 0.25
N ASP A 18 23.16 -16.91 -0.90
CA ASP A 18 21.73 -16.68 -1.18
C ASP A 18 21.03 -18.00 -1.53
N VAL A 19 21.73 -18.91 -2.22
CA VAL A 19 21.24 -20.26 -2.53
C VAL A 19 21.06 -21.08 -1.25
N GLU A 20 22.05 -21.08 -0.36
CA GLU A 20 21.98 -21.75 0.94
C GLU A 20 20.81 -21.23 1.81
N ARG A 21 20.60 -19.91 1.85
CA ARG A 21 19.50 -19.31 2.61
C ARG A 21 18.13 -19.68 2.07
N VAL A 22 17.99 -19.81 0.75
CA VAL A 22 16.73 -20.26 0.14
C VAL A 22 16.55 -21.75 0.42
N PHE A 23 17.59 -22.57 0.23
CA PHE A 23 17.54 -24.00 0.50
C PHE A 23 17.07 -24.33 1.92
N MET A 24 17.61 -23.65 2.94
CA MET A 24 17.19 -23.81 4.34
C MET A 24 15.72 -23.46 4.61
N ARG A 25 15.06 -22.73 3.68
CA ARG A 25 13.63 -22.42 3.80
C ARG A 25 12.74 -23.55 3.28
N TYR A 26 13.28 -24.40 2.40
CA TYR A 26 12.60 -25.57 1.88
C TYR A 26 12.92 -26.82 2.70
N ASP A 27 14.15 -26.97 3.21
CA ASP A 27 14.54 -28.04 4.13
C ASP A 27 14.01 -27.78 5.54
N ALA A 28 12.73 -28.10 5.77
CA ALA A 28 12.03 -27.81 7.02
C ALA A 28 12.51 -28.70 8.18
N ASN A 29 12.97 -29.91 7.88
CA ASN A 29 13.44 -30.86 8.89
C ASN A 29 14.95 -30.74 9.18
N GLY A 30 15.70 -30.04 8.31
CA GLY A 30 17.13 -29.77 8.45
C GLY A 30 18.03 -30.96 8.09
N ASP A 31 17.57 -31.90 7.27
CA ASP A 31 18.31 -33.11 6.88
C ASP A 31 19.29 -32.88 5.73
N GLY A 32 19.33 -31.65 5.20
CA GLY A 32 20.20 -31.25 4.10
C GLY A 32 19.67 -31.64 2.72
N LYS A 33 18.41 -32.08 2.63
CA LYS A 33 17.71 -32.45 1.41
C LYS A 33 16.28 -31.89 1.43
N ILE A 34 15.70 -31.67 0.26
CA ILE A 34 14.29 -31.24 0.15
C ILE A 34 13.47 -32.43 -0.33
N SER A 35 12.55 -32.92 0.50
CA SER A 35 11.59 -33.95 0.12
C SER A 35 10.42 -33.37 -0.69
N ALA A 36 9.72 -34.21 -1.44
CA ALA A 36 8.49 -33.81 -2.14
C ALA A 36 7.41 -33.26 -1.18
N SER A 37 7.36 -33.74 0.06
CA SER A 37 6.47 -33.23 1.11
C SER A 37 6.85 -31.81 1.54
N GLU A 38 8.14 -31.54 1.73
CA GLU A 38 8.63 -30.21 2.12
C GLU A 38 8.46 -29.20 0.98
N LEU A 39 8.73 -29.62 -0.26
CA LEU A 39 8.42 -28.83 -1.44
C LEU A 39 6.92 -28.52 -1.52
N ALA A 40 6.05 -29.49 -1.25
CA ALA A 40 4.60 -29.31 -1.24
C ALA A 40 4.12 -28.36 -0.14
N GLU A 41 4.69 -28.45 1.06
CA GLU A 41 4.37 -27.56 2.18
C GLU A 41 4.74 -26.11 1.86
N VAL A 42 5.93 -25.87 1.32
CA VAL A 42 6.34 -24.53 0.92
C VAL A 42 5.50 -24.02 -0.24
N MET A 43 5.17 -24.86 -1.22
CA MET A 43 4.35 -24.47 -2.37
C MET A 43 2.91 -24.14 -1.98
N ARG A 44 2.31 -24.90 -1.05
CA ARG A 44 0.99 -24.60 -0.47
C ARG A 44 1.00 -23.35 0.40
N ALA A 45 2.13 -23.05 1.04
CA ALA A 45 2.30 -21.79 1.78
C ALA A 45 2.50 -20.57 0.87
N LEU A 46 2.90 -20.77 -0.41
CA LEU A 46 3.10 -19.71 -1.39
C LEU A 46 1.93 -19.53 -2.36
N ARG A 47 1.08 -20.54 -2.56
CA ARG A 47 -0.08 -20.51 -3.46
C ARG A 47 -1.25 -21.31 -2.88
N SER A 48 -2.47 -20.81 -3.06
CA SER A 48 -3.66 -21.37 -2.39
C SER A 48 -4.06 -22.76 -2.86
N GLU A 49 -3.65 -23.24 -4.05
CA GLU A 49 -3.76 -24.64 -4.47
C GLU A 49 -2.64 -24.99 -5.48
N VAL A 50 -1.89 -26.07 -5.24
CA VAL A 50 -0.91 -26.65 -6.17
C VAL A 50 -1.27 -28.12 -6.33
N SER A 51 -1.39 -28.58 -7.58
CA SER A 51 -1.77 -29.96 -7.90
C SER A 51 -0.61 -30.95 -7.70
N ASP A 52 -0.93 -32.23 -7.45
CA ASP A 52 0.08 -33.28 -7.29
C ASP A 52 0.89 -33.50 -8.59
N GLU A 53 0.28 -33.22 -9.74
CA GLU A 53 0.90 -33.26 -11.06
C GLU A 53 1.95 -32.16 -11.25
N GLU A 54 1.67 -30.94 -10.77
CA GLU A 54 2.62 -29.82 -10.78
C GLU A 54 3.79 -30.09 -9.84
N LEU A 55 3.54 -30.61 -8.64
CA LEU A 55 4.60 -30.99 -7.70
C LEU A 55 5.52 -32.08 -8.26
N LYS A 56 4.95 -33.09 -8.93
CA LYS A 56 5.73 -34.13 -9.60
C LYS A 56 6.57 -33.58 -10.74
N ALA A 57 6.03 -32.64 -11.52
CA ALA A 57 6.78 -32.00 -12.60
C ALA A 57 7.95 -31.19 -12.05
N MET A 58 7.75 -30.42 -10.98
CA MET A 58 8.81 -29.66 -10.33
C MET A 58 9.89 -30.55 -9.70
N MET A 59 9.48 -31.63 -9.04
CA MET A 59 10.42 -32.58 -8.46
C MET A 59 11.27 -33.24 -9.55
N ALA A 60 10.65 -33.66 -10.66
CA ALA A 60 11.35 -34.29 -11.79
C ALA A 60 12.31 -33.34 -12.53
N GLU A 61 12.14 -32.02 -12.40
CA GLU A 61 13.06 -31.03 -12.96
C GLU A 61 14.25 -30.73 -12.05
N LEU A 62 14.08 -30.88 -10.73
CA LEU A 62 15.09 -30.54 -9.73
C LEU A 62 15.93 -31.74 -9.29
N ASP A 63 15.28 -32.89 -9.07
CA ASP A 63 15.89 -34.18 -8.71
C ASP A 63 16.59 -34.77 -9.95
N THR A 64 17.86 -34.42 -10.11
CA THR A 64 18.63 -34.74 -11.32
C THR A 64 19.23 -36.15 -11.23
N ASP A 65 19.52 -36.61 -10.01
CA ASP A 65 20.04 -37.95 -9.77
C ASP A 65 18.95 -39.03 -9.55
N GLY A 66 17.70 -38.61 -9.36
CA GLY A 66 16.53 -39.47 -9.24
C GLY A 66 16.41 -40.15 -7.88
N ASP A 67 17.04 -39.63 -6.83
CA ASP A 67 17.00 -40.20 -5.48
C ASP A 67 15.68 -39.91 -4.73
N GLY A 68 14.81 -39.08 -5.30
CA GLY A 68 13.53 -38.68 -4.73
C GLY A 68 13.62 -37.50 -3.77
N PHE A 69 14.78 -36.84 -3.70
CA PHE A 69 15.07 -35.64 -2.93
C PHE A 69 15.79 -34.61 -3.82
N VAL A 70 15.85 -33.36 -3.37
CA VAL A 70 16.68 -32.32 -4.01
C VAL A 70 17.76 -31.89 -3.03
N ASP A 71 19.02 -32.15 -3.35
CA ASP A 71 20.15 -31.70 -2.53
C ASP A 71 20.59 -30.27 -2.88
N LEU A 72 21.45 -29.68 -2.04
CA LEU A 72 21.90 -28.30 -2.22
C LEU A 72 22.64 -28.07 -3.55
N LYS A 73 23.30 -29.11 -4.07
CA LYS A 73 24.02 -29.03 -5.33
C LYS A 73 23.05 -29.07 -6.50
N GLU A 74 22.06 -29.95 -6.47
CA GLU A 74 20.98 -30.01 -7.47
C GLU A 74 20.15 -28.70 -7.49
N PHE A 75 19.90 -28.14 -6.31
CA PHE A 75 19.23 -26.85 -6.15
C PHE A 75 20.05 -25.66 -6.70
N ALA A 76 21.38 -25.75 -6.69
CA ALA A 76 22.28 -24.71 -7.19
C ALA A 76 22.62 -24.86 -8.68
N ASP A 77 22.70 -26.09 -9.18
CA ASP A 77 23.10 -26.44 -10.55
C ASP A 77 21.91 -26.36 -11.53
N THR A 78 20.67 -26.40 -11.04
CA THR A 78 19.49 -26.15 -11.86
C THR A 78 19.34 -24.65 -12.12
N PRO A 79 19.31 -24.21 -13.40
CA PRO A 79 19.00 -22.82 -13.70
C PRO A 79 17.61 -22.53 -13.14
N PRO A 80 17.38 -21.35 -12.50
CA PRO A 80 16.04 -21.00 -12.03
C PRO A 80 15.07 -21.24 -13.20
N PRO A 81 13.90 -21.84 -12.96
CA PRO A 81 12.96 -22.11 -14.04
C PRO A 81 12.83 -20.85 -14.89
N PRO A 82 12.82 -20.96 -16.23
CA PRO A 82 12.61 -19.79 -17.08
C PRO A 82 11.43 -19.03 -16.49
N PRO A 83 11.51 -17.69 -16.32
CA PRO A 83 10.43 -16.97 -15.67
C PRO A 83 9.17 -17.34 -16.43
N THR A 84 8.36 -18.22 -15.84
CA THR A 84 7.02 -18.47 -16.33
C THR A 84 6.37 -17.14 -16.05
N VAL A 85 6.30 -16.33 -17.09
CA VAL A 85 5.63 -15.04 -17.10
C VAL A 85 4.17 -15.34 -16.83
N SER A 86 3.83 -15.61 -15.58
CA SER A 86 2.60 -15.12 -15.02
C SER A 86 2.87 -13.64 -14.76
N ASP A 87 2.58 -12.83 -15.76
CA ASP A 87 2.09 -11.47 -15.52
C ASP A 87 0.79 -11.60 -14.70
N SER A 88 0.91 -11.96 -13.42
CA SER A 88 -0.11 -11.63 -12.44
C SER A 88 0.15 -10.19 -12.03
N PRO A 89 -0.88 -9.34 -11.87
CA PRO A 89 -0.70 -7.95 -11.52
C PRO A 89 -0.11 -7.85 -10.11
N SER A 90 1.22 -7.71 -10.09
CA SER A 90 2.13 -7.24 -9.05
C SER A 90 1.82 -7.66 -7.61
N ASP A 91 2.73 -8.44 -7.03
CA ASP A 91 2.91 -8.66 -5.58
C ASP A 91 3.30 -7.36 -4.82
N LYS A 92 2.99 -6.18 -5.38
CA LYS A 92 3.27 -4.86 -4.80
C LYS A 92 2.39 -4.62 -3.60
N LEU A 93 2.93 -3.88 -2.64
CA LEU A 93 2.16 -3.37 -1.52
C LEU A 93 1.01 -2.51 -2.06
N THR A 94 -0.20 -2.64 -1.50
CA THR A 94 -1.29 -1.70 -1.76
C THR A 94 -1.33 -0.68 -0.63
N VAL A 95 -1.18 0.59 -0.97
CA VAL A 95 -1.22 1.70 -0.01
C VAL A 95 -2.48 2.50 -0.27
N VAL A 96 -3.40 2.42 0.69
CA VAL A 96 -4.62 3.21 0.74
C VAL A 96 -4.30 4.51 1.48
N LEU A 97 -4.52 5.64 0.81
CA LEU A 97 -4.26 6.97 1.36
C LEU A 97 -5.57 7.73 1.52
N ASP A 98 -5.77 8.28 2.72
CA ASP A 98 -6.77 9.32 2.94
C ASP A 98 -6.37 10.65 2.26
N LEU A 99 -7.31 11.59 2.13
CA LEU A 99 -7.11 12.86 1.46
C LEU A 99 -6.91 14.03 2.44
N ASP A 100 -7.98 14.40 3.15
CA ASP A 100 -8.04 15.62 3.96
C ASP A 100 -7.24 15.45 5.25
N GLU A 101 -6.39 16.42 5.56
CA GLU A 101 -5.41 16.41 6.66
C GLU A 101 -4.35 15.28 6.57
N THR A 102 -4.42 14.43 5.54
CA THR A 102 -3.43 13.38 5.25
C THR A 102 -2.49 13.80 4.12
N LEU A 103 -3.02 14.13 2.93
CA LEU A 103 -2.25 14.56 1.75
C LEU A 103 -2.36 16.07 1.49
N VAL A 104 -3.47 16.67 1.89
CA VAL A 104 -3.76 18.10 1.72
C VAL A 104 -4.46 18.62 2.96
N CYS A 105 -4.54 19.94 3.15
CA CYS A 105 -5.55 20.53 4.01
C CYS A 105 -6.37 21.55 3.21
N ALA A 106 -7.68 21.55 3.41
CA ALA A 106 -8.60 22.37 2.64
C ALA A 106 -9.50 23.21 3.56
N TYR A 107 -9.73 24.44 3.16
CA TYR A 107 -10.58 25.40 3.88
C TYR A 107 -11.57 26.01 2.91
N GLU A 108 -12.80 26.23 3.36
CA GLU A 108 -13.71 27.11 2.61
C GLU A 108 -13.06 28.50 2.48
N SER A 109 -12.93 29.01 1.26
CA SER A 109 -12.11 30.20 0.98
C SER A 109 -12.59 31.44 1.75
N SER A 110 -13.89 31.56 2.01
CA SER A 110 -14.46 32.65 2.83
C SER A 110 -14.16 32.53 4.32
N SER A 111 -13.84 31.33 4.79
CA SER A 111 -13.63 31.01 6.21
C SER A 111 -12.14 30.99 6.58
N LEU A 112 -11.24 31.02 5.60
CA LEU A 112 -9.78 31.05 5.81
C LEU A 112 -9.29 32.48 6.09
N PRO A 113 -8.69 32.76 7.25
CA PRO A 113 -8.11 34.07 7.52
C PRO A 113 -6.97 34.39 6.55
N SER A 114 -6.96 35.59 5.97
CA SER A 114 -5.93 36.00 5.00
C SER A 114 -4.51 35.86 5.57
N LEU A 115 -4.32 36.20 6.85
CA LEU A 115 -3.03 36.06 7.52
C LEU A 115 -2.50 34.62 7.50
N VAL A 116 -3.38 33.63 7.71
CA VAL A 116 -2.97 32.21 7.69
C VAL A 116 -2.58 31.79 6.27
N ARG A 117 -3.35 32.23 5.28
CA ARG A 117 -3.03 31.97 3.87
C ARG A 117 -1.69 32.60 3.48
N ASP A 118 -1.51 33.89 3.77
CA ASP A 118 -0.32 34.64 3.37
C ASP A 118 0.93 34.04 4.03
N GLN A 119 0.86 33.70 5.32
CA GLN A 119 1.95 33.03 6.04
C GLN A 119 2.30 31.66 5.46
N ALA A 120 1.30 30.86 5.09
CA ALA A 120 1.51 29.55 4.48
C ALA A 120 2.23 29.67 3.12
N ILE A 121 1.78 30.60 2.27
CA ILE A 121 2.36 30.85 0.95
C ILE A 121 3.78 31.42 1.07
N GLU A 122 4.00 32.39 1.96
CA GLU A 122 5.33 32.96 2.24
C GLU A 122 6.30 31.92 2.76
N ALA A 123 5.82 30.94 3.53
CA ALA A 123 6.60 29.81 4.01
C ALA A 123 6.83 28.71 2.95
N GLY A 124 6.29 28.87 1.74
CA GLY A 124 6.54 27.99 0.60
C GLY A 124 5.56 26.84 0.42
N LEU A 125 4.41 26.83 1.11
CA LEU A 125 3.38 25.83 0.86
C LEU A 125 2.73 26.03 -0.52
N GLU A 126 2.63 24.94 -1.28
CA GLU A 126 1.87 24.94 -2.52
C GLU A 126 0.37 25.07 -2.22
N CYS A 127 -0.29 26.01 -2.89
CA CYS A 127 -1.67 26.38 -2.64
C CYS A 127 -2.41 26.59 -3.97
N PHE A 128 -3.67 26.16 -4.05
CA PHE A 128 -4.55 26.48 -5.16
C PHE A 128 -6.01 26.63 -4.71
N GLU A 129 -6.80 27.32 -5.55
CA GLU A 129 -8.24 27.46 -5.36
C GLU A 129 -8.99 26.44 -6.22
N LEU A 130 -10.09 25.94 -5.67
CA LEU A 130 -10.98 24.97 -6.30
C LEU A 130 -12.42 25.45 -6.22
N GLU A 131 -13.15 25.30 -7.32
CA GLU A 131 -14.60 25.47 -7.35
C GLU A 131 -15.24 24.09 -7.29
N CYS A 132 -15.97 23.83 -6.20
CA CYS A 132 -16.67 22.57 -5.97
C CYS A 132 -18.17 22.78 -6.17
N ILE A 133 -18.74 22.00 -7.09
CA ILE A 133 -20.16 22.07 -7.39
C ILE A 133 -20.89 21.08 -6.48
N SER A 134 -21.79 21.59 -5.64
CA SER A 134 -22.65 20.75 -4.81
C SER A 134 -23.66 19.98 -5.68
N VAL A 135 -23.97 18.76 -5.26
CA VAL A 135 -25.09 17.99 -5.82
C VAL A 135 -26.42 18.59 -5.37
N GLU A 136 -26.44 19.24 -4.21
CA GLU A 136 -27.60 19.94 -3.67
C GLU A 136 -27.81 21.27 -4.39
N LYS A 137 -29.05 21.48 -4.84
CA LYS A 137 -29.50 22.75 -5.41
C LYS A 137 -29.95 23.67 -4.28
N ASP A 138 -29.72 24.97 -4.45
CA ASP A 138 -30.28 25.98 -3.55
C ASP A 138 -31.81 26.05 -3.67
N ALA A 139 -32.43 26.90 -2.84
CA ALA A 139 -33.88 27.07 -2.79
C ALA A 139 -34.47 27.51 -4.14
N GLU A 140 -33.64 28.11 -5.01
CA GLU A 140 -33.96 28.58 -6.35
C GLU A 140 -33.69 27.53 -7.44
N GLY A 141 -33.22 26.33 -7.08
CA GLY A 141 -32.93 25.24 -8.01
C GLY A 141 -31.59 25.39 -8.76
N LYS A 142 -30.77 26.37 -8.37
CA LYS A 142 -29.44 26.61 -8.94
C LYS A 142 -28.41 25.81 -8.15
N GLN A 143 -27.34 25.43 -8.84
CA GLN A 143 -26.31 24.59 -8.25
C GLN A 143 -25.43 25.42 -7.32
N LYS A 144 -25.30 24.98 -6.06
CA LYS A 144 -24.48 25.66 -5.07
C LYS A 144 -23.00 25.44 -5.41
N VAL A 145 -22.25 26.52 -5.60
CA VAL A 145 -20.80 26.49 -5.84
C VAL A 145 -20.10 26.88 -4.55
N ASN A 146 -19.19 26.04 -4.08
CA ASN A 146 -18.32 26.31 -2.94
C ASN A 146 -16.92 26.61 -3.46
N HIS A 147 -16.29 27.66 -2.94
CA HIS A 147 -14.89 27.96 -3.20
C HIS A 147 -14.05 27.41 -2.06
N VAL A 148 -13.02 26.64 -2.40
CA VAL A 148 -12.15 25.96 -1.44
C VAL A 148 -10.70 26.30 -1.75
N THR A 149 -9.95 26.68 -0.71
CA THR A 149 -8.50 26.87 -0.77
C THR A 149 -7.83 25.62 -0.23
N VAL A 150 -6.98 25.02 -1.05
CA VAL A 150 -6.29 23.78 -0.74
C VAL A 150 -4.79 24.05 -0.63
N PHE A 151 -4.17 23.54 0.42
CA PHE A 151 -2.71 23.49 0.57
C PHE A 151 -2.24 22.05 0.43
N GLU A 152 -1.24 21.81 -0.42
CA GLU A 152 -0.59 20.51 -0.51
C GLU A 152 0.29 20.28 0.73
N ARG A 153 0.26 19.07 1.29
CA ARG A 153 1.20 18.72 2.35
C ARG A 153 2.63 18.69 1.77
N PRO A 154 3.64 19.24 2.47
CA PRO A 154 5.01 19.28 1.96
C PRO A 154 5.50 17.92 1.44
N GLY A 155 6.05 17.93 0.24
CA GLY A 155 6.58 16.73 -0.43
C GLY A 155 5.55 15.84 -1.13
N LEU A 156 4.26 16.22 -1.20
CA LEU A 156 3.18 15.40 -1.77
C LEU A 156 3.51 14.79 -3.14
N ARG A 157 3.91 15.60 -4.12
CA ARG A 157 4.20 15.10 -5.48
C ARG A 157 5.37 14.10 -5.48
N GLU A 158 6.42 14.41 -4.74
CA GLU A 158 7.57 13.51 -4.61
C GLU A 158 7.18 12.21 -3.91
N PHE A 159 6.37 12.28 -2.86
CA PHE A 159 5.85 11.15 -2.11
C PHE A 159 5.07 10.18 -3.01
N LEU A 160 4.08 10.69 -3.78
CA LEU A 160 3.30 9.86 -4.72
C LEU A 160 4.20 9.24 -5.80
N GLN A 161 5.13 10.03 -6.36
CA GLN A 161 6.07 9.55 -7.36
C GLN A 161 6.99 8.45 -6.81
N GLN A 162 7.48 8.57 -5.58
CA GLN A 162 8.34 7.55 -4.97
C GLN A 162 7.58 6.28 -4.61
N ILE A 163 6.37 6.39 -4.05
CA ILE A 163 5.57 5.22 -3.64
C ILE A 163 5.09 4.40 -4.83
N SER A 164 4.66 5.06 -5.92
CA SER A 164 4.19 4.40 -7.14
C SER A 164 5.21 3.41 -7.75
N LYS A 165 6.50 3.55 -7.40
CA LYS A 165 7.57 2.65 -7.87
C LYS A 165 7.47 1.25 -7.24
N PHE A 166 6.95 1.15 -6.02
CA PHE A 166 6.93 -0.11 -5.25
C PHE A 166 5.55 -0.50 -4.70
N ALA A 167 4.54 0.35 -4.86
CA ALA A 167 3.20 0.10 -4.37
C ALA A 167 2.11 0.52 -5.38
N ASN A 168 0.97 -0.16 -5.30
CA ASN A 168 -0.28 0.25 -5.91
C ASN A 168 -0.94 1.29 -4.99
N LEU A 169 -1.32 2.44 -5.55
CA LEU A 169 -1.89 3.54 -4.79
C LEU A 169 -3.41 3.57 -4.94
N VAL A 170 -4.11 3.60 -3.82
CA VAL A 170 -5.57 3.77 -3.77
C VAL A 170 -5.89 4.99 -2.93
N LEU A 171 -6.70 5.89 -3.47
CA LEU A 171 -7.27 6.97 -2.68
C LEU A 171 -8.55 6.43 -2.02
N PHE A 172 -8.69 6.62 -0.71
CA PHE A 172 -9.95 6.35 -0.02
C PHE A 172 -10.24 7.49 0.95
N THR A 173 -11.16 8.38 0.59
CA THR A 173 -11.55 9.54 1.40
C THR A 173 -12.99 9.42 1.89
N ALA A 174 -13.27 9.93 3.09
CA ALA A 174 -14.63 10.17 3.56
C ALA A 174 -15.23 11.48 2.99
N GLY A 175 -14.54 12.18 2.08
CA GLY A 175 -15.02 13.35 1.37
C GLY A 175 -16.06 13.02 0.29
N LEU A 176 -16.95 13.96 0.00
CA LEU A 176 -17.90 13.84 -1.10
C LEU A 176 -17.18 13.92 -2.45
N GLU A 177 -17.59 13.10 -3.40
CA GLU A 177 -16.96 13.00 -4.73
C GLU A 177 -16.91 14.35 -5.48
N GLY A 178 -17.97 15.16 -5.39
CA GLY A 178 -18.02 16.50 -6.03
C GLY A 178 -16.99 17.50 -5.49
N TYR A 179 -16.41 17.23 -4.31
CA TYR A 179 -15.28 17.97 -3.76
C TYR A 179 -13.96 17.24 -4.06
N ALA A 180 -13.89 15.96 -3.72
CA ALA A 180 -12.64 15.21 -3.73
C ALA A 180 -12.12 14.92 -5.14
N SER A 181 -12.98 14.57 -6.10
CA SER A 181 -12.55 14.24 -7.46
C SER A 181 -11.78 15.38 -8.14
N PRO A 182 -12.32 16.61 -8.25
CA PRO A 182 -11.61 17.71 -8.91
C PRO A 182 -10.36 18.17 -8.14
N LEU A 183 -10.29 17.93 -6.83
CA LEU A 183 -9.08 18.16 -6.04
C LEU A 183 -7.99 17.14 -6.41
N VAL A 184 -8.35 15.85 -6.46
CA VAL A 184 -7.40 14.77 -6.79
C VAL A 184 -6.86 14.92 -8.20
N ASP A 185 -7.68 15.38 -9.15
CA ASP A 185 -7.24 15.70 -10.52
C ASP A 185 -6.13 16.77 -10.56
N ARG A 186 -6.06 17.66 -9.56
CA ARG A 186 -5.00 18.69 -9.45
C ARG A 186 -3.71 18.13 -8.86
N ILE A 187 -3.79 17.25 -7.87
CA ILE A 187 -2.61 16.76 -7.13
C ILE A 187 -1.99 15.49 -7.74
N ASP A 188 -2.79 14.67 -8.43
CA ASP A 188 -2.36 13.42 -9.07
C ASP A 188 -2.25 13.55 -10.59
N VAL A 189 -1.45 14.52 -11.05
CA VAL A 189 -1.27 14.84 -12.47
C VAL A 189 -0.77 13.67 -13.32
N ASP A 190 -0.05 12.74 -12.70
CA ASP A 190 0.53 11.56 -13.35
C ASP A 190 -0.37 10.31 -13.25
N ASN A 191 -1.61 10.45 -12.74
CA ASN A 191 -2.58 9.36 -12.54
C ASN A 191 -2.00 8.15 -11.80
N LYS A 192 -1.35 8.40 -10.65
CA LYS A 192 -0.74 7.36 -9.82
C LYS A 192 -1.78 6.56 -9.04
N PHE A 193 -2.93 7.15 -8.70
CA PHE A 193 -4.00 6.41 -8.03
C PHE A 193 -4.73 5.48 -9.01
N SER A 194 -4.63 4.17 -8.78
CA SER A 194 -5.29 3.16 -9.60
C SER A 194 -6.79 3.01 -9.27
N LEU A 195 -7.21 3.47 -8.09
CA LEU A 195 -8.59 3.44 -7.63
C LEU A 195 -8.85 4.65 -6.72
N ARG A 196 -10.02 5.27 -6.86
CA ARG A 196 -10.50 6.36 -6.01
C ARG A 196 -11.82 5.97 -5.37
N LEU A 197 -11.85 5.91 -4.05
CA LEU A 197 -13.02 5.61 -3.23
C LEU A 197 -13.40 6.86 -2.43
N TYR A 198 -14.68 7.21 -2.45
CA TYR A 198 -15.21 8.43 -1.84
C TYR A 198 -16.15 8.08 -0.68
N ARG A 199 -16.83 9.08 -0.10
CA ARG A 199 -17.79 8.88 1.00
C ARG A 199 -18.81 7.77 0.75
N SER A 200 -19.30 7.62 -0.48
CA SER A 200 -20.27 6.58 -0.85
C SER A 200 -19.74 5.15 -0.71
N SER A 201 -18.41 4.96 -0.67
CA SER A 201 -17.73 3.68 -0.46
C SER A 201 -17.46 3.37 1.02
N THR A 202 -17.70 4.33 1.91
CA THR A 202 -17.56 4.11 3.36
C THR A 202 -18.75 3.33 3.93
N VAL A 203 -18.54 2.68 5.07
CA VAL A 203 -19.58 1.93 5.80
C VAL A 203 -19.85 2.56 7.16
N SER A 204 -21.06 2.36 7.67
CA SER A 204 -21.41 2.72 9.05
C SER A 204 -21.34 1.48 9.94
N THR A 205 -20.73 1.64 11.11
CA THR A 205 -20.70 0.66 12.18
C THR A 205 -21.54 1.16 13.36
N GLU A 206 -21.71 0.34 14.39
CA GLU A 206 -22.36 0.79 15.63
C GLU A 206 -21.56 1.88 16.37
N TYR A 207 -20.25 2.01 16.11
CA TYR A 207 -19.35 2.95 16.82
C TYR A 207 -19.12 4.25 16.07
N ARG A 208 -19.03 4.15 14.74
CA ARG A 208 -18.55 5.22 13.85
C ARG A 208 -19.20 5.12 12.48
N GLU A 209 -19.56 6.29 11.95
CA GLU A 209 -19.87 6.46 10.54
C GLU A 209 -18.58 6.65 9.73
N HIS A 210 -18.69 6.48 8.41
CA HIS A 210 -17.60 6.72 7.46
C HIS A 210 -16.34 5.87 7.67
N VAL A 211 -16.51 4.62 8.08
CA VAL A 211 -15.42 3.65 8.21
C VAL A 211 -15.04 3.11 6.83
N LYS A 212 -13.73 2.96 6.59
CA LYS A 212 -13.14 2.52 5.33
C LYS A 212 -12.83 1.03 5.40
N ASP A 213 -13.81 0.20 5.02
CA ASP A 213 -13.67 -1.25 5.06
C ASP A 213 -12.77 -1.75 3.92
N LEU A 214 -11.57 -2.20 4.27
CA LEU A 214 -10.60 -2.72 3.30
C LEU A 214 -11.03 -4.03 2.63
N SER A 215 -12.01 -4.75 3.20
CA SER A 215 -12.52 -5.99 2.63
C SER A 215 -13.23 -5.81 1.28
N CYS A 216 -13.64 -4.57 0.96
CA CYS A 216 -14.20 -4.24 -0.35
C CYS A 216 -13.17 -4.36 -1.50
N MET A 217 -11.87 -4.37 -1.18
CA MET A 217 -10.78 -4.46 -2.16
C MET A 217 -10.18 -5.87 -2.23
N SER A 218 -10.00 -6.53 -1.09
CA SER A 218 -9.39 -7.87 -1.01
C SER A 218 -9.81 -8.59 0.25
N LYS A 219 -9.87 -9.93 0.18
CA LYS A 219 -9.99 -10.80 1.37
C LYS A 219 -8.65 -11.03 2.06
N ASP A 220 -7.56 -11.03 1.29
CA ASP A 220 -6.20 -11.09 1.83
C ASP A 220 -5.67 -9.67 2.04
N LEU A 221 -5.39 -9.35 3.30
CA LEU A 221 -4.94 -8.02 3.74
C LEU A 221 -3.46 -7.99 4.09
N CYS A 222 -2.70 -9.09 3.92
CA CYS A 222 -1.28 -9.16 4.27
C CYS A 222 -0.44 -8.10 3.55
N ARG A 223 -0.89 -7.66 2.38
CA ARG A 223 -0.20 -6.70 1.51
C ARG A 223 -0.96 -5.38 1.34
N ILE A 224 -1.85 -5.03 2.27
CA ILE A 224 -2.63 -3.78 2.23
C ILE A 224 -2.36 -2.95 3.49
N VAL A 225 -2.09 -1.67 3.31
CA VAL A 225 -1.99 -0.69 4.41
C VAL A 225 -2.90 0.49 4.15
N ILE A 226 -3.44 1.10 5.21
CA ILE A 226 -4.19 2.35 5.13
C ILE A 226 -3.54 3.41 5.99
N VAL A 227 -3.29 4.59 5.41
CA VAL A 227 -2.78 5.77 6.11
C VAL A 227 -3.89 6.78 6.26
N ASP A 228 -4.19 7.14 7.50
CA ASP A 228 -5.30 8.02 7.84
C ASP A 228 -4.96 8.83 9.09
N ASN A 229 -5.30 10.12 9.11
CA ASN A 229 -5.13 10.96 10.29
C ASN A 229 -6.20 10.67 11.36
N ASN A 230 -7.34 10.08 10.97
CA ASN A 230 -8.40 9.65 11.85
C ASN A 230 -8.35 8.12 12.05
N PRO A 231 -7.89 7.61 13.21
CA PRO A 231 -7.82 6.18 13.46
C PRO A 231 -9.13 5.43 13.22
N PHE A 232 -10.27 6.05 13.54
CA PHE A 232 -11.58 5.43 13.36
C PHE A 232 -11.92 5.08 11.91
N SER A 233 -11.25 5.69 10.94
CA SER A 233 -11.41 5.36 9.52
C SER A 233 -11.04 3.91 9.23
N PHE A 234 -10.07 3.32 9.93
CA PHE A 234 -9.64 1.93 9.73
C PHE A 234 -10.05 0.99 10.87
N LEU A 235 -11.15 1.33 11.54
CA LEU A 235 -11.67 0.61 12.71
C LEU A 235 -11.84 -0.90 12.48
N LEU A 236 -12.28 -1.31 11.30
CA LEU A 236 -12.54 -2.72 10.98
C LEU A 236 -11.25 -3.52 10.72
N GLN A 237 -10.13 -2.85 10.42
CA GLN A 237 -8.83 -3.47 10.13
C GLN A 237 -7.71 -2.75 10.91
N PRO A 238 -7.74 -2.78 12.25
CA PRO A 238 -6.81 -2.01 13.09
C PRO A 238 -5.34 -2.41 12.86
N LEU A 239 -5.09 -3.66 12.46
CA LEU A 239 -3.74 -4.17 12.17
C LEU A 239 -3.16 -3.69 10.83
N ASN A 240 -3.96 -3.05 9.97
CA ASN A 240 -3.53 -2.52 8.67
C ASN A 240 -3.38 -1.00 8.68
N GLY A 241 -3.72 -0.34 9.80
CA GLY A 241 -3.76 1.10 9.93
C GLY A 241 -2.43 1.73 10.34
N ILE A 242 -2.08 2.82 9.66
CA ILE A 242 -0.99 3.74 10.01
C ILE A 242 -1.63 5.06 10.40
N PRO A 243 -1.76 5.37 11.71
CA PRO A 243 -2.22 6.69 12.14
C PRO A 243 -1.16 7.73 11.74
N CYS A 244 -1.59 8.82 11.11
CA CYS A 244 -0.72 9.94 10.80
C CYS A 244 -1.10 11.22 11.55
N ILE A 245 -0.16 12.15 11.66
CA ILE A 245 -0.43 13.46 12.28
C ILE A 245 -1.25 14.29 11.27
N PRO A 246 -2.37 14.90 11.69
CA PRO A 246 -3.14 15.81 10.84
C PRO A 246 -2.29 16.98 10.34
N PHE A 247 -2.44 17.30 9.05
CA PHE A 247 -1.78 18.43 8.40
C PHE A 247 -2.67 19.68 8.37
N SER A 248 -2.05 20.85 8.53
CA SER A 248 -2.68 22.16 8.41
C SER A 248 -1.75 23.18 7.77
N ALA A 249 -2.32 24.28 7.26
CA ALA A 249 -1.55 25.37 6.62
C ALA A 249 -0.54 26.05 7.58
N GLY A 250 -0.66 25.84 8.89
CA GLY A 250 0.29 26.33 9.89
C GLY A 250 1.58 25.49 10.02
N GLN A 251 1.74 24.42 9.23
CA GLN A 251 2.86 23.48 9.31
C GLN A 251 3.65 23.41 8.00
N PRO A 252 4.30 24.51 7.55
CA PRO A 252 5.02 24.55 6.28
C PRO A 252 6.25 23.62 6.23
N CYS A 253 6.79 23.26 7.39
CA CYS A 253 7.93 22.34 7.53
C CYS A 253 7.50 20.93 7.98
N ASP A 254 6.25 20.52 7.71
CA ASP A 254 5.78 19.15 7.98
C ASP A 254 6.64 18.13 7.22
N GLU A 255 7.09 17.09 7.92
CA GLU A 255 7.93 16.01 7.37
C GLU A 255 7.23 14.66 7.40
N GLN A 256 5.90 14.63 7.61
CA GLN A 256 5.18 13.38 7.81
C GLN A 256 5.19 12.51 6.55
N LEU A 257 5.02 13.10 5.36
CA LEU A 257 5.04 12.33 4.11
C LEU A 257 6.43 11.75 3.85
N MET A 258 7.45 12.61 3.79
CA MET A 258 8.79 12.24 3.32
C MET A 258 9.67 11.63 4.42
N GLY A 259 9.63 12.19 5.63
CA GLY A 259 10.45 11.77 6.76
C GLY A 259 9.87 10.59 7.56
N VAL A 260 8.55 10.43 7.60
CA VAL A 260 7.88 9.43 8.45
C VAL A 260 7.23 8.30 7.64
N LEU A 261 6.32 8.64 6.74
CA LEU A 261 5.50 7.65 6.02
C LEU A 261 6.29 6.94 4.93
N LEU A 262 7.03 7.67 4.09
CA LEU A 262 7.76 7.07 2.97
C LEU A 262 8.78 6.00 3.42
N PRO A 263 9.63 6.22 4.45
CA PRO A 263 10.54 5.17 4.93
C PRO A 263 9.81 3.97 5.51
N LEU A 264 8.71 4.19 6.24
CA LEU A 264 7.87 3.11 6.78
C LEU A 264 7.25 2.28 5.64
N LEU A 265 6.64 2.93 4.65
CA LEU A 265 6.02 2.26 3.51
C LEU A 265 7.05 1.49 2.67
N LYS A 266 8.27 2.02 2.48
CA LYS A 266 9.39 1.30 1.87
C LYS A 266 9.72 0.03 2.67
N HIS A 267 9.82 0.13 3.99
CA HIS A 267 10.08 -1.03 4.85
C HIS A 267 8.95 -2.07 4.80
N LEU A 268 7.68 -1.63 4.75
CA LEU A 268 6.53 -2.54 4.64
C LEU A 268 6.45 -3.20 3.26
N SER A 269 6.93 -2.55 2.20
CA SER A 269 6.87 -3.09 0.84
C SER A 269 7.61 -4.42 0.64
N ILE A 270 8.61 -4.70 1.48
CA ILE A 270 9.39 -5.94 1.46
C ILE A 270 8.85 -7.04 2.39
N GLN A 271 7.81 -6.75 3.19
CA GLN A 271 7.24 -7.69 4.16
C GLN A 271 6.15 -8.54 3.52
N ARG A 272 6.16 -9.86 3.73
CA ARG A 272 5.07 -10.73 3.24
C ARG A 272 3.73 -10.38 3.88
N ASP A 273 3.75 -10.02 5.16
CA ASP A 273 2.60 -9.54 5.92
C ASP A 273 2.98 -8.27 6.69
N VAL A 274 2.25 -7.19 6.45
CA VAL A 274 2.47 -5.89 7.10
C VAL A 274 1.95 -5.85 8.54
N ARG A 275 0.97 -6.70 8.88
CA ARG A 275 0.20 -6.62 10.12
C ARG A 275 1.05 -6.78 11.39
N PRO A 276 2.01 -7.72 11.48
CA PRO A 276 2.85 -7.86 12.67
C PRO A 276 3.72 -6.61 12.93
N ILE A 277 4.31 -6.04 11.88
CA ILE A 277 5.15 -4.84 11.97
C ILE A 277 4.31 -3.62 12.39
N LEU A 278 3.11 -3.48 11.84
CA LEU A 278 2.19 -2.40 12.22
C LEU A 278 1.67 -2.57 13.66
N TYR A 279 1.40 -3.80 14.08
CA TYR A 279 1.02 -4.09 15.46
C TYR A 279 2.11 -3.67 16.44
N GLU A 280 3.35 -4.12 16.24
CA GLU A 280 4.49 -3.74 17.10
C GLU A 280 4.73 -2.23 17.13
N LYS A 281 4.44 -1.53 16.03
CA LYS A 281 4.69 -0.09 15.93
C LYS A 281 3.61 0.77 16.57
N PHE A 282 2.34 0.40 16.43
CA PHE A 282 1.22 1.29 16.75
C PHE A 282 0.29 0.76 17.83
N HIS A 283 0.24 -0.56 18.07
CA HIS A 283 -0.69 -1.17 19.03
C HIS A 283 -2.13 -0.66 18.85
N MET A 284 -2.57 -0.53 17.58
CA MET A 284 -3.88 0.02 17.26
C MET A 284 -5.02 -0.77 17.90
N PRO A 285 -4.96 -2.12 18.02
CA PRO A 285 -6.01 -2.83 18.74
C PRO A 285 -6.18 -2.39 20.20
N GLU A 286 -5.08 -2.21 20.91
CA GLU A 286 -5.09 -1.71 22.28
C GLU A 286 -5.58 -0.26 22.35
N TRP A 287 -5.17 0.57 21.39
CA TRP A 287 -5.64 1.95 21.27
C TRP A 287 -7.17 2.00 21.15
N PHE A 288 -7.78 1.19 20.27
CA PHE A 288 -9.24 1.14 20.12
C PHE A 288 -9.95 0.63 21.38
N ARG A 289 -9.38 -0.37 22.06
CA ARG A 289 -9.91 -0.87 23.33
C ARG A 289 -9.94 0.24 24.39
N GLN A 290 -8.89 1.06 24.46
CA GLN A 290 -8.84 2.22 25.36
C GLN A 290 -9.89 3.29 25.01
N HIS A 291 -10.33 3.34 23.75
CA HIS A 291 -11.38 4.24 23.26
C HIS A 291 -12.78 3.59 23.26
N GLY A 292 -12.95 2.48 23.99
CA GLY A 292 -14.26 1.85 24.20
C GLY A 292 -14.76 1.01 23.03
N ILE A 293 -13.90 0.66 22.07
CA ILE A 293 -14.27 -0.21 20.96
C ILE A 293 -13.73 -1.63 21.21
N PRO A 294 -14.61 -2.64 21.35
CA PRO A 294 -14.18 -4.02 21.49
C PRO A 294 -13.54 -4.49 20.19
N ILE A 295 -12.40 -5.16 20.32
CA ILE A 295 -11.76 -5.85 19.21
C ILE A 295 -11.88 -7.34 19.48
N HIS A 296 -12.68 -8.00 18.66
CA HIS A 296 -12.76 -9.45 18.62
C HIS A 296 -11.41 -9.99 18.16
N ASP A 297 -10.93 -11.05 18.81
CA ASP A 297 -9.59 -11.61 18.66
C ASP A 297 -9.10 -11.54 17.22
N CYS A 298 -8.13 -10.66 16.96
CA CYS A 298 -7.48 -10.57 15.67
C CYS A 298 -6.65 -11.83 15.47
N THR A 299 -7.22 -12.85 14.84
CA THR A 299 -6.45 -14.03 14.41
C THR A 299 -5.59 -13.64 13.22
N TRP A 300 -4.29 -13.89 13.34
CA TRP A 300 -3.27 -13.70 12.30
C TRP A 300 -3.61 -14.43 11.00
#